data_AF-A0A3B0P9K2-F1
#
_entry.id   AF-A0A3B0P9K2-F1
#
_cell.length_a   1.000
_cell.length_b   1.000
_cell.length_c   1.000
_cell.angle_alpha   90.00
_cell.angle_beta   90.00
_cell.angle_gamma   90.00
#
_symmetry.space_group_name_H-M   'P 1'
#
loop_
_entity.id
_entity.type
_entity.pdbx_description
1 polymer ?
#
loop_
_entity_poly.entity_id
_entity_poly.type
_entity_poly.pdbx_seq_one_letter_code
_entity_poly.pdbx_strand_id
1 'polypeptide(L)'
;MQAGRGGSQAQRVMKGKKMSGHYGNELVTIQNLSIVGFLPEVSSVMISGAIPGANNSKVRITTSKKNPNTVLTYKLIINKKASKPAGEQAQE
;
A
#
# COMPACT_ATOMS: atom_id res chain seq x y z
N MET A 1 5.14 -2.10 35.78
CA MET A 1 6.40 -1.76 36.49
C MET A 1 6.66 -0.26 36.38
N GLN A 2 6.56 0.44 37.51
CA GLN A 2 6.91 1.86 37.66
C GLN A 2 8.43 1.94 37.89
N ALA A 3 9.12 2.89 37.27
CA ALA A 3 10.51 3.19 37.63
C ALA A 3 10.47 4.35 38.63
N GLY A 4 11.03 4.15 39.83
CA GLY A 4 11.31 5.22 40.79
C GLY A 4 10.30 5.38 41.92
N ARG A 5 10.48 4.60 42.99
CA ARG A 5 10.32 5.05 44.39
C ARG A 5 11.27 4.22 45.26
N GLY A 6 12.45 4.76 45.58
CA GLY A 6 13.37 4.20 46.57
C GLY A 6 14.31 3.08 46.09
N GLY A 7 15.34 2.82 46.90
CA GLY A 7 16.59 2.09 46.59
C GLY A 7 16.51 0.61 46.23
N SER A 8 15.31 0.06 45.99
CA SER A 8 15.12 -1.35 45.58
C SER A 8 14.87 -1.50 44.08
N GLN A 9 14.70 -0.40 43.33
CA GLN A 9 14.41 -0.41 41.89
C GLN A 9 15.38 0.45 41.09
N ALA A 10 15.57 0.12 39.81
CA ALA A 10 16.50 0.83 38.92
C ALA A 10 16.24 2.35 38.93
N GLN A 11 17.27 3.13 39.29
CA GLN A 11 17.23 4.60 39.37
C GLN A 11 17.26 5.31 38.00
N ARG A 12 17.01 4.57 36.92
CA ARG A 12 16.97 5.08 35.55
C ARG A 12 15.71 4.60 34.85
N VAL A 13 15.29 5.32 33.82
CA VAL A 13 14.19 4.87 32.97
C VAL A 13 14.58 3.55 32.29
N MET A 14 13.74 2.53 32.43
CA MET A 14 13.95 1.23 31.78
C MET A 14 13.85 1.39 30.25
N LYS A 15 14.80 0.82 29.51
CA LYS A 15 14.75 0.79 28.03
C LYS A 15 13.44 0.10 27.59
N GLY A 16 12.71 0.71 26.67
CA GLY A 16 11.40 0.23 26.21
C GLY A 16 10.20 0.73 27.03
N LYS A 17 10.42 1.51 28.10
CA LYS A 17 9.32 2.25 28.74
C LYS A 17 8.78 3.28 27.74
N LYS A 18 7.47 3.23 27.44
CA LYS A 18 6.80 4.26 26.64
C LYS A 18 6.93 5.62 27.33
N MET A 19 7.51 6.58 26.63
CA MET A 19 7.70 7.97 27.04
C MET A 19 7.21 8.88 25.91
N SER A 20 7.01 10.17 26.19
CA SER A 20 6.67 11.16 25.17
C SER A 20 7.76 11.23 24.08
N GLY A 21 7.36 11.41 22.83
CA GLY A 21 8.25 11.54 21.68
C GLY A 21 7.48 11.90 20.42
N HIS A 22 8.21 12.06 19.31
CA HIS A 22 7.61 12.27 18.00
C HIS A 22 6.80 11.05 17.58
N TYR A 23 5.55 11.23 17.15
CA TYR A 23 4.69 10.15 16.66
C TYR A 23 4.21 10.47 15.24
N GLY A 24 4.31 9.50 14.34
CA GLY A 24 3.94 9.66 12.94
C GLY A 24 5.06 10.25 12.07
N ASN A 25 4.71 10.68 10.85
CA ASN A 25 5.66 11.08 9.80
C ASN A 25 6.74 10.02 9.52
N GLU A 26 6.37 8.75 9.58
CA GLU A 26 7.26 7.62 9.33
C GLU A 26 6.92 6.96 7.98
N LEU A 27 7.92 6.37 7.34
CA LEU A 27 7.72 5.59 6.12
C LEU A 27 7.15 4.21 6.47
N VAL A 28 5.85 4.06 6.24
CA VAL A 28 5.12 2.80 6.49
C VAL A 28 4.76 2.14 5.17
N THR A 29 5.01 0.84 5.07
CA THR A 29 4.62 0.02 3.91
C THR A 29 3.54 -0.97 4.32
N ILE A 30 2.34 -0.80 3.79
CA ILE A 30 1.26 -1.79 3.91
C ILE A 30 1.41 -2.80 2.78
N GLN A 31 1.48 -4.08 3.11
CA GLN A 31 1.70 -5.17 2.15
C GLN A 31 0.37 -5.84 1.80
N ASN A 32 0.33 -6.50 0.63
CA ASN A 32 -0.82 -7.28 0.17
C ASN A 32 -2.11 -6.47 -0.05
N LEU A 33 -2.00 -5.20 -0.43
CA LEU A 33 -3.15 -4.43 -0.91
C LEU A 33 -3.53 -4.87 -2.34
N SER A 34 -4.84 -4.98 -2.59
CA SER A 34 -5.36 -5.38 -3.90
C SER A 34 -5.73 -4.15 -4.72
N ILE A 35 -5.30 -4.11 -5.98
CA ILE A 35 -5.75 -3.12 -6.95
C ILE A 35 -7.10 -3.57 -7.48
N VAL A 36 -8.12 -2.72 -7.43
CA VAL A 36 -9.50 -3.03 -7.85
C VAL A 36 -9.73 -2.61 -9.30
N GLY A 37 -9.16 -1.49 -9.72
CA GLY A 37 -9.36 -0.98 -11.07
C GLY A 37 -8.44 0.18 -11.42
N PHE A 38 -8.39 0.49 -12.71
CA PHE A 38 -7.71 1.67 -13.24
C PHE A 38 -8.67 2.41 -14.17
N LEU A 39 -8.86 3.69 -13.91
CA LEU A 39 -9.66 4.58 -14.76
C LEU A 39 -8.69 5.42 -15.60
N PRO A 40 -8.48 5.08 -16.89
CA PRO A 40 -7.53 5.79 -17.74
C PRO A 40 -7.95 7.25 -17.97
N GLU A 41 -9.25 7.53 -18.01
CA GLU A 41 -9.79 8.88 -18.26
C GLU A 41 -9.37 9.89 -17.20
N VAL A 42 -9.23 9.44 -15.95
CA VAL A 42 -8.88 10.29 -14.79
C VAL A 42 -7.46 9.93 -14.29
N SER A 43 -6.72 9.09 -15.01
CA SER A 43 -5.40 8.56 -14.62
C SER A 43 -5.34 8.11 -13.16
N SER A 44 -6.39 7.43 -12.69
CA SER A 44 -6.59 7.11 -11.28
C SER A 44 -6.58 5.59 -11.03
N VAL A 45 -5.92 5.17 -9.95
CA VAL A 45 -5.83 3.77 -9.53
C VAL A 45 -6.71 3.56 -8.30
N MET A 46 -7.62 2.59 -8.36
CA MET A 46 -8.45 2.20 -7.22
C MET A 46 -7.79 1.07 -6.45
N ILE A 47 -7.56 1.26 -5.16
CA ILE A 47 -6.94 0.29 -4.25
C ILE A 47 -7.96 -0.09 -3.18
N SER A 48 -8.04 -1.38 -2.87
CA SER A 48 -8.84 -1.88 -1.76
C SER A 48 -8.08 -1.70 -0.45
N GLY A 49 -8.67 -0.96 0.49
CA GLY A 49 -8.15 -0.77 1.84
C GLY A 49 -7.57 0.63 2.09
N ALA A 50 -6.82 0.74 3.19
CA ALA A 50 -6.25 2.00 3.64
C ALA A 50 -4.86 2.25 3.03
N ILE A 51 -4.61 3.50 2.64
CA ILE A 51 -3.31 3.98 2.14
C ILE A 51 -2.66 4.79 3.26
N PRO A 52 -1.37 4.56 3.57
CA PRO A 52 -0.67 5.33 4.58
C PRO A 52 -0.43 6.77 4.10
N GLY A 53 -0.58 7.73 5.00
CA GLY A 53 -0.39 9.15 4.71
C GLY A 53 -1.69 9.95 4.65
N ALA A 54 -1.57 11.27 4.58
CA ALA A 54 -2.70 12.17 4.42
C ALA A 54 -3.14 12.25 2.94
N ASN A 55 -4.32 12.82 2.71
CA ASN A 55 -4.79 13.16 1.36
C ASN A 55 -3.74 14.02 0.64
N ASN A 56 -3.56 13.80 -0.67
CA ASN A 56 -2.55 14.44 -1.52
C ASN A 56 -1.07 14.11 -1.21
N SER A 57 -0.80 13.15 -0.31
CA SER A 57 0.55 12.64 -0.12
C SER A 57 1.02 11.77 -1.30
N LYS A 58 2.33 11.76 -1.54
CA LYS A 58 2.93 10.91 -2.58
C LYS A 58 3.09 9.49 -2.04
N VAL A 59 2.65 8.51 -2.80
CA VAL A 59 2.73 7.09 -2.44
C VAL A 59 3.48 6.30 -3.52
N ARG A 60 4.20 5.27 -3.09
CA ARG A 60 4.94 4.37 -3.98
C ARG A 60 4.23 3.02 -4.02
N ILE A 61 3.79 2.63 -5.21
CA ILE A 61 3.18 1.32 -5.44
C ILE A 61 4.26 0.37 -5.96
N THR A 62 4.46 -0.76 -5.27
CA THR A 62 5.38 -1.83 -5.68
C THR A 62 4.68 -3.17 -5.65
N THR A 63 5.23 -4.17 -6.36
CA THR A 63 4.75 -5.55 -6.27
C THR A 63 4.91 -6.09 -4.84
N SER A 64 3.98 -6.93 -4.40
CA SER A 64 4.06 -7.53 -3.06
C SER A 64 5.15 -8.59 -3.00
N LYS A 65 5.95 -8.56 -1.92
CA LYS A 65 7.02 -9.53 -1.68
C LYS A 65 6.54 -10.84 -1.04
N LYS A 66 5.52 -10.77 -0.17
CA LYS A 66 5.07 -11.94 0.61
C LYS A 66 4.15 -12.85 -0.20
N ASN A 67 3.20 -12.28 -0.93
CA ASN A 67 2.27 -13.03 -1.78
C ASN A 67 2.36 -12.53 -3.22
N PRO A 68 3.34 -13.01 -4.01
CA PRO A 68 3.50 -12.59 -5.41
C PRO A 68 2.49 -13.25 -6.37
N ASN A 69 1.85 -14.37 -5.96
CA ASN A 69 1.08 -15.26 -6.83
C ASN A 69 -0.44 -14.95 -6.93
N THR A 70 -0.90 -13.77 -6.53
CA THR A 70 -2.26 -13.34 -6.85
C THR A 70 -2.24 -12.60 -8.19
N VAL A 71 -2.57 -13.32 -9.28
CA VAL A 71 -2.56 -12.78 -10.65
C VAL A 71 -3.90 -12.10 -10.98
N LEU A 72 -4.09 -10.93 -11.60
CA LEU A 72 -3.41 -9.62 -11.69
C LEU A 72 -4.46 -8.61 -12.23
N THR A 73 -4.95 -7.67 -11.42
CA THR A 73 -6.07 -6.80 -11.87
C THR A 73 -5.74 -5.93 -13.07
N TYR A 74 -4.51 -5.41 -13.15
CA TYR A 74 -4.07 -4.53 -14.24
C TYR A 74 -3.53 -5.28 -15.48
N LYS A 75 -3.21 -6.58 -15.38
CA LYS A 75 -2.74 -7.38 -16.53
C LYS A 75 -3.89 -7.87 -17.42
N LEU A 76 -5.12 -7.87 -16.92
CA LEU A 76 -6.33 -8.04 -17.73
C LEU A 76 -6.70 -6.77 -18.53
N ILE A 77 -6.37 -5.59 -18.01
CA ILE A 77 -6.82 -4.30 -18.58
C ILE A 77 -6.06 -3.94 -19.87
N ILE A 78 -4.76 -4.23 -19.96
CA ILE A 78 -3.94 -3.89 -21.13
C ILE A 78 -4.16 -4.89 -22.29
N ASN A 79 -4.35 -6.18 -22.02
CA ASN A 79 -4.51 -7.19 -23.09
C ASN A 79 -5.90 -7.19 -23.76
N LYS A 80 -6.95 -6.67 -23.12
CA LYS A 80 -8.31 -6.65 -23.69
C LYS A 80 -8.54 -5.51 -24.70
N LYS A 81 -7.75 -4.43 -24.68
CA LYS A 81 -7.79 -3.38 -25.70
C LYS A 81 -7.16 -3.81 -27.04
N ALA A 82 -6.44 -4.93 -27.09
CA ALA A 82 -5.79 -5.44 -28.30
C ALA A 82 -6.68 -6.36 -29.17
N SER A 83 -7.92 -6.68 -28.75
CA SER A 83 -8.79 -7.62 -29.47
C SER A 83 -10.12 -6.98 -29.93
N LYS A 84 -10.12 -6.32 -31.08
CA LYS A 84 -11.31 -6.10 -31.92
C LYS A 84 -10.85 -5.87 -33.38
N PRO A 85 -11.59 -6.34 -34.39
CA PRO A 85 -11.69 -7.72 -34.86
C PRO A 85 -11.04 -7.87 -36.25
N ALA A 86 -10.38 -9.01 -36.50
CA ALA A 86 -10.01 -9.38 -37.86
C ALA A 86 -11.23 -10.00 -38.56
N GLY A 87 -11.73 -9.31 -39.60
CA GLY A 87 -12.68 -9.85 -40.56
C GLY A 87 -14.01 -9.11 -40.60
N GLU A 88 -14.10 -8.06 -41.43
CA GLU A 88 -15.20 -7.86 -42.39
C GLU A 88 -14.86 -6.68 -43.31
N GLN A 89 -14.14 -6.97 -44.39
CA GLN A 89 -14.42 -6.40 -45.72
C GLN A 89 -14.09 -7.49 -46.75
N ALA A 90 -15.16 -8.11 -47.26
CA ALA A 90 -15.20 -8.85 -48.51
C ALA A 90 -16.33 -8.23 -49.35
N GLN A 91 -16.09 -8.14 -50.67
CA GLN A 91 -17.00 -7.71 -51.77
C GLN A 91 -17.09 -6.18 -51.92
N GLU A 92 -16.76 -5.53 -53.05
CA GLU A 92 -16.48 -5.89 -54.46
C GLU A 92 -15.24 -5.12 -54.97
#